data_AF-A0A510PJF8-F1
#
_entry.id   AF-A0A510PJF8-F1
#
_cell.length_a   1.000
_cell.length_b   1.000
_cell.length_c   1.000
_cell.angle_alpha   90.00
_cell.angle_beta   90.00
_cell.angle_gamma   90.00
#
_symmetry.space_group_name_H-M   'P 1'
#
loop_
_entity.id
_entity.type
_entity.pdbx_description
1 polymer ?
#
loop_
_entity_poly.entity_id
_entity_poly.type
_entity_poly.pdbx_seq_one_letter_code
_entity_poly.pdbx_strand_id
1 'polypeptide(L)'
;MNLEAKLDDYWDEDIGIKMSWTIYFEEYILREIKQPLVLALDEVHRVFEHPKVAEDFLPLIRACYEESKRSPLWQKLRLIIVQSTESYVSLRLEQSPFNVGLPIELQGFGQEQVAELAKKYQLNELATNEIQQLIDLVGGHPALIHLAIYHLSQERITMPDLIKSATTSTGIYSSHLQLHWVTLQKQPELADVFQQICQGNQPIIVDPIIAYKLNSMGLIKLRENQAIVSCQLYQKYFISQYTGSV
;
A
#
# COMPACT_ATOMS: atom_id res chain seq x y z
N MET A 1 3.36 24.04 16.85
CA MET A 1 3.64 23.99 18.29
C MET A 1 4.94 24.72 18.51
N ASN A 2 4.94 25.93 19.10
CA ASN A 2 6.18 26.63 19.45
C ASN A 2 6.68 26.10 20.81
N LEU A 3 7.02 24.81 20.86
CA LEU A 3 7.67 24.18 22.00
C LEU A 3 9.16 24.03 21.69
N GLU A 4 9.99 24.29 22.68
CA GLU A 4 11.42 24.05 22.60
C GLU A 4 11.70 22.54 22.67
N ALA A 5 12.70 22.05 21.94
CA ALA A 5 13.08 20.65 22.04
C ALA A 5 13.89 20.43 23.33
N LYS A 6 13.30 19.75 24.32
CA LYS A 6 13.93 19.48 25.62
C LYS A 6 14.41 18.05 25.78
N LEU A 7 14.84 17.41 24.69
CA LEU A 7 15.21 15.99 24.72
C LEU A 7 16.29 15.71 25.77
N ASP A 8 17.33 16.55 25.88
CA ASP A 8 18.43 16.37 26.84
C ASP A 8 17.98 16.42 28.32
N ASP A 9 16.85 17.08 28.61
CA ASP A 9 16.30 17.17 29.97
C ASP A 9 15.51 15.91 30.38
N TYR A 10 15.02 15.14 29.39
CA TYR A 10 14.08 14.03 29.60
C TYR A 10 14.61 12.68 29.11
N TRP A 11 15.68 12.68 28.31
CA TRP A 11 16.27 11.47 27.75
C TRP A 11 17.34 10.93 28.67
N ASP A 12 17.13 9.70 29.13
CA ASP A 12 18.01 9.03 30.08
C ASP A 12 18.17 7.56 29.66
N GLU A 13 19.40 7.19 29.32
CA GLU A 13 19.72 5.85 28.85
C GLU A 13 19.52 4.77 29.93
N ASP A 14 19.60 5.14 31.21
CA ASP A 14 19.50 4.19 32.33
C ASP A 14 18.06 3.70 32.55
N ILE A 15 17.06 4.54 32.26
CA ILE A 15 15.63 4.17 32.32
C ILE A 15 15.12 3.60 30.99
N GLY A 16 15.90 3.74 29.93
CA GLY A 16 15.64 3.18 28.60
C GLY A 16 14.65 3.97 27.74
N ILE A 17 14.76 3.75 26.42
CA ILE A 17 14.08 4.52 25.37
C ILE A 17 12.57 4.64 25.56
N LYS A 18 11.92 3.57 26.03
CA LYS A 18 10.46 3.53 26.22
C LYS A 18 10.02 4.44 27.36
N MET A 19 10.76 4.47 28.46
CA MET A 19 10.40 5.27 29.62
C MET A 19 10.70 6.75 29.37
N SER A 20 11.87 7.08 28.84
CA SER A 20 12.22 8.46 28.46
C SER A 20 11.21 9.07 27.49
N TRP A 21 10.81 8.29 26.47
CA TRP A 21 9.80 8.73 25.51
C TRP A 21 8.44 8.99 26.18
N THR A 22 7.96 8.07 27.03
CA THR A 22 6.68 8.24 27.73
C THR A 22 6.69 9.48 28.61
N ILE A 23 7.75 9.71 29.40
CA ILE A 23 7.88 10.88 30.28
C ILE A 23 7.90 12.15 29.43
N TYR A 24 8.70 12.20 28.36
CA TYR A 24 8.79 13.38 27.50
C TYR A 24 7.43 13.75 26.87
N PHE A 25 6.66 12.75 26.43
CA PHE A 25 5.32 13.00 25.89
C PHE A 25 4.33 13.37 26.99
N GLU A 26 4.26 12.65 28.11
CA GLU A 26 3.29 12.88 29.18
C GLU A 26 3.55 14.16 29.98
N GLU A 27 4.80 14.45 30.31
CA GLU A 27 5.13 15.55 31.22
C GLU A 27 5.39 16.86 30.49
N TYR A 28 5.76 16.80 29.21
CA TYR A 28 6.05 17.98 28.42
C TYR A 28 5.07 18.15 27.25
N ILE A 29 5.19 17.37 26.19
CA ILE A 29 4.46 17.65 24.93
C ILE A 29 2.93 17.67 25.15
N LEU A 30 2.36 16.61 25.72
CA LEU A 30 0.91 16.43 25.81
C LEU A 30 0.24 17.35 26.85
N ARG A 31 1.00 17.81 27.85
CA ARG A 31 0.52 18.80 28.85
C ARG A 31 0.43 20.19 28.26
N GLU A 32 1.41 20.58 27.45
CA GLU A 32 1.47 21.92 26.87
C GLU A 32 0.48 22.12 25.71
N ILE A 33 0.11 21.05 24.99
CA ILE A 33 -0.85 21.16 23.89
C ILE A 33 -2.31 21.24 24.37
N LYS A 34 -3.02 22.22 23.82
CA LYS A 34 -4.47 22.44 24.06
C LYS A 34 -5.37 21.72 23.06
N GLN A 35 -4.82 21.38 21.89
CA GLN A 35 -5.53 20.70 20.80
C GLN A 35 -4.86 19.35 20.52
N PRO A 36 -5.60 18.36 19.99
CA PRO A 36 -5.02 17.09 19.61
C PRO A 36 -3.89 17.27 18.57
N LEU A 37 -2.77 16.59 18.81
CA LEU A 37 -1.66 16.44 17.86
C LEU A 37 -1.92 15.19 17.01
N VAL A 38 -1.93 15.37 15.68
CA VAL A 38 -1.98 14.26 14.73
C VAL A 38 -0.57 14.03 14.18
N LEU A 39 -0.04 12.82 14.36
CA LEU A 39 1.21 12.37 13.73
C LEU A 39 0.87 11.37 12.63
N ALA A 40 1.10 11.78 11.38
CA ALA A 40 0.98 10.90 10.23
C ALA A 40 2.36 10.34 9.87
N LEU A 41 2.50 9.02 9.97
CA LEU A 41 3.69 8.28 9.61
C LEU A 41 3.44 7.64 8.25
N ASP A 42 4.04 8.20 7.22
CA ASP A 42 3.97 7.65 5.87
C ASP A 42 5.06 6.59 5.65
N GLU A 43 4.76 5.61 4.80
CA GLU A 43 5.68 4.52 4.44
C GLU A 43 6.34 3.81 5.65
N VAL A 44 5.60 3.55 6.73
CA VAL A 44 6.15 2.98 7.99
C VAL A 44 6.92 1.68 7.76
N HIS A 45 6.55 0.96 6.72
CA HIS A 45 7.24 -0.24 6.28
C HIS A 45 8.73 -0.07 5.98
N ARG A 46 9.23 1.14 5.69
CA ARG A 46 10.67 1.35 5.46
C ARG A 46 11.51 1.13 6.71
N VAL A 47 10.92 1.28 7.89
CA VAL A 47 11.58 0.98 9.17
C VAL A 47 11.97 -0.49 9.26
N PHE A 48 11.30 -1.37 8.51
CA PHE A 48 11.57 -2.80 8.46
C PHE A 48 12.97 -3.14 7.91
N GLU A 49 13.53 -2.28 7.08
CA GLU A 49 14.91 -2.40 6.58
C GLU A 49 15.94 -2.18 7.70
N HIS A 50 15.51 -1.69 8.86
CA HIS A 50 16.33 -1.41 10.04
C HIS A 50 15.80 -2.17 11.27
N PRO A 51 16.08 -3.48 11.41
CA PRO A 51 15.48 -4.33 12.45
C PRO A 51 15.67 -3.80 13.88
N LYS A 52 16.85 -3.24 14.18
CA LYS A 52 17.14 -2.65 15.50
C LYS A 52 16.22 -1.46 15.83
N VAL A 53 15.88 -0.66 14.82
CA VAL A 53 14.96 0.48 14.99
C VAL A 53 13.53 -0.04 15.06
N ALA A 54 13.16 -1.00 14.22
CA ALA A 54 11.81 -1.59 14.20
C ALA A 54 11.43 -2.24 15.53
N GLU A 55 12.39 -2.92 16.19
CA GLU A 55 12.19 -3.62 17.47
C GLU A 55 11.76 -2.67 18.60
N ASP A 56 12.23 -1.42 18.60
CA ASP A 56 11.84 -0.42 19.60
C ASP A 56 10.69 0.46 19.12
N PHE A 57 10.72 0.91 17.86
CA PHE A 57 9.79 1.91 17.33
C PHE A 57 8.35 1.39 17.17
N LEU A 58 8.17 0.17 16.67
CA LEU A 58 6.84 -0.37 16.41
C LEU A 58 6.05 -0.65 17.71
N PRO A 59 6.69 -1.21 18.77
CA PRO A 59 6.05 -1.26 20.09
C PRO A 59 5.70 0.10 20.69
N LEU A 60 6.48 1.16 20.43
CA LEU A 60 6.16 2.52 20.92
C LEU A 60 4.86 3.04 20.30
N ILE A 61 4.67 2.83 19.00
CA ILE A 61 3.41 3.17 18.31
C ILE A 61 2.23 2.44 18.96
N ARG A 62 2.38 1.12 19.21
CA ARG A 62 1.35 0.34 19.89
C ARG A 62 1.08 0.85 21.31
N ALA A 63 2.12 1.20 22.05
CA ALA A 63 2.01 1.75 23.40
C ALA A 63 1.16 3.02 23.41
N CYS A 64 1.35 3.95 22.46
CA CYS A 64 0.51 5.15 22.32
C CYS A 64 -0.99 4.80 22.26
N TYR A 65 -1.33 3.80 21.46
CA TYR A 65 -2.71 3.35 21.29
C TYR A 65 -3.25 2.74 22.58
N GLU A 66 -2.50 1.86 23.24
CA GLU A 66 -2.92 1.26 24.52
C GLU A 66 -3.07 2.31 25.63
N GLU A 67 -2.16 3.29 25.71
CA GLU A 67 -2.26 4.40 26.65
C GLU A 67 -3.51 5.26 26.44
N SER A 68 -3.87 5.54 25.18
CA SER A 68 -5.05 6.34 24.84
C SER A 68 -6.37 5.73 25.32
N LYS A 69 -6.41 4.41 25.54
CA LYS A 69 -7.58 3.72 26.11
C LYS A 69 -7.77 4.04 27.60
N ARG A 70 -6.69 4.37 28.32
CA ARG A 70 -6.69 4.56 29.77
C ARG A 70 -6.42 6.00 30.22
N SER A 71 -5.82 6.83 29.37
CA SER A 71 -5.40 8.19 29.73
C SER A 71 -6.00 9.25 28.79
N PRO A 72 -6.81 10.20 29.30
CA PRO A 72 -7.29 11.34 28.52
C PRO A 72 -6.17 12.21 27.97
N LEU A 73 -5.00 12.21 28.63
CA LEU A 73 -3.83 12.93 28.16
C LEU A 73 -3.32 12.34 26.83
N TRP A 74 -3.23 11.01 26.74
CA TRP A 74 -2.81 10.30 25.54
C TRP A 74 -3.83 10.34 24.41
N GLN A 75 -5.11 10.60 24.70
CA GLN A 75 -6.12 10.86 23.66
C GLN A 75 -5.86 12.15 22.87
N LYS A 76 -4.99 13.04 23.38
CA LYS A 76 -4.52 14.21 22.62
C LYS A 76 -3.53 13.81 21.52
N LEU A 77 -2.91 12.63 21.56
CA LEU A 77 -2.07 12.13 20.47
C LEU A 77 -2.90 11.21 19.57
N ARG A 78 -2.93 11.50 18.27
CA ARG A 78 -3.57 10.67 17.25
C ARG A 78 -2.54 10.24 16.23
N LEU A 79 -2.46 8.94 15.99
CA LEU A 79 -1.53 8.36 15.02
C LEU A 79 -2.26 7.96 13.75
N ILE A 80 -1.71 8.32 12.59
CA ILE A 80 -2.09 7.78 11.30
C ILE A 80 -0.87 7.01 10.79
N ILE A 81 -1.04 5.72 10.52
CA ILE A 81 0.02 4.85 10.03
C ILE A 81 -0.33 4.47 8.60
N VAL A 82 0.51 4.87 7.65
CA VAL A 82 0.37 4.48 6.25
C VAL A 82 1.48 3.47 5.95
N GLN A 83 1.09 2.35 5.36
CA GLN A 83 2.02 1.31 4.95
C GLN A 83 1.65 0.83 3.54
N SER A 84 2.67 0.50 2.76
CA SER A 84 2.47 -0.33 1.58
C SER A 84 2.28 -1.77 2.05
N THR A 85 1.39 -2.51 1.40
CA THR A 85 1.20 -3.91 1.71
C THR A 85 2.42 -4.75 1.29
N GLU A 86 3.22 -4.29 0.32
CA GLU A 86 4.28 -5.06 -0.36
C GLU A 86 5.40 -5.64 0.53
N SER A 87 5.55 -5.14 1.74
CA SER A 87 6.63 -5.52 2.66
C SER A 87 6.08 -6.35 3.82
N TYR A 88 6.31 -7.66 3.77
CA TYR A 88 6.01 -8.55 4.89
C TYR A 88 7.15 -8.53 5.92
N VAL A 89 6.81 -8.29 7.19
CA VAL A 89 7.73 -8.54 8.31
C VAL A 89 7.10 -9.49 9.29
N SER A 90 7.86 -10.49 9.69
CA SER A 90 7.54 -11.32 10.85
C SER A 90 7.79 -10.51 12.12
N LEU A 91 6.79 -9.72 12.53
CA LEU A 91 6.75 -9.12 13.85
C LEU A 91 6.04 -10.07 14.81
N ARG A 92 6.45 -10.09 16.07
CA ARG A 92 5.65 -10.71 17.13
C ARG A 92 4.29 -10.03 17.18
N LEU A 93 3.21 -10.81 17.15
CA LEU A 93 1.84 -10.28 17.04
C LEU A 93 1.50 -9.28 18.17
N GLU A 94 2.07 -9.48 19.36
CA GLU A 94 1.84 -8.62 20.52
C GLU A 94 2.56 -7.26 20.42
N GLN A 95 3.53 -7.14 19.51
CA GLN A 95 4.34 -5.94 19.31
C GLN A 95 3.93 -5.15 18.07
N SER A 96 3.12 -5.75 17.20
CA SER A 96 2.66 -5.11 15.96
C SER A 96 1.69 -3.96 16.26
N PRO A 97 1.90 -2.76 15.68
CA PRO A 97 0.91 -1.69 15.69
C PRO A 97 -0.16 -1.86 14.60
N PHE A 98 0.01 -2.83 13.69
CA PHE A 98 -0.86 -2.98 12.51
C PHE A 98 -2.13 -3.81 12.78
N ASN A 99 -2.23 -4.44 13.95
CA ASN A 99 -3.42 -5.18 14.38
C ASN A 99 -4.26 -4.42 15.43
N VAL A 100 -4.01 -3.12 15.59
CA VAL A 100 -4.74 -2.24 16.50
C VAL A 100 -5.24 -0.99 15.79
N GLY A 101 -6.18 -0.28 16.41
CA GLY A 101 -6.75 0.95 15.85
C GLY A 101 -7.85 0.69 14.81
N LEU A 102 -8.10 1.70 13.97
CA LEU A 102 -9.09 1.65 12.90
C LEU A 102 -8.39 1.38 11.56
N PRO A 103 -8.54 0.17 10.97
CA PRO A 103 -8.01 -0.09 9.64
C PRO A 103 -8.82 0.67 8.58
N ILE A 104 -8.11 1.36 7.68
CA ILE A 104 -8.71 1.99 6.50
C ILE A 104 -8.06 1.36 5.28
N GLU A 105 -8.83 0.52 4.58
CA GLU A 105 -8.39 -0.10 3.34
C GLU A 105 -8.72 0.80 2.15
N LEU A 106 -7.70 1.22 1.41
CA LEU A 106 -7.88 2.02 0.21
C LEU A 106 -8.24 1.11 -0.96
N GLN A 107 -9.47 1.28 -1.46
CA GLN A 107 -9.96 0.55 -2.62
C GLN A 107 -9.53 1.22 -3.92
N GLY A 108 -9.47 0.43 -5.00
CA GLY A 108 -9.31 0.96 -6.35
C GLY A 108 -10.46 1.88 -6.74
N PHE A 109 -10.23 2.77 -7.71
CA PHE A 109 -11.24 3.68 -8.21
C PHE A 109 -12.41 2.95 -8.87
N GLY A 110 -13.62 3.32 -8.45
CA GLY A 110 -14.86 2.99 -9.15
C GLY A 110 -15.16 3.96 -10.30
N GLN A 111 -16.22 3.67 -11.07
CA GLN A 111 -16.61 4.46 -12.24
C GLN A 111 -16.72 5.96 -11.96
N GLU A 112 -17.36 6.35 -10.86
CA GLU A 112 -17.54 7.76 -10.49
C GLU A 112 -16.22 8.47 -10.23
N GLN A 113 -15.28 7.82 -9.54
CA GLN A 113 -13.96 8.38 -9.24
C GLN A 113 -13.09 8.50 -10.49
N VAL A 114 -13.16 7.52 -11.40
CA VAL A 114 -12.47 7.60 -12.70
C VAL A 114 -13.06 8.72 -13.56
N ALA A 115 -14.39 8.87 -13.59
CA ALA A 115 -15.07 9.96 -14.30
C ALA A 115 -14.69 11.34 -13.73
N GLU A 116 -14.66 11.48 -12.40
CA GLU A 116 -14.24 12.72 -11.75
C GLU A 116 -12.77 13.06 -12.07
N LEU A 117 -11.89 12.06 -12.07
CA LEU A 117 -10.49 12.24 -12.45
C LEU A 117 -10.35 12.65 -13.92
N ALA A 118 -11.07 12.00 -14.84
CA ALA A 118 -11.07 12.36 -16.26
C ALA A 118 -11.51 13.81 -16.47
N LYS A 119 -12.55 14.26 -15.76
CA LYS A 119 -13.02 15.65 -15.78
C LYS A 119 -11.96 16.65 -15.31
N LYS A 120 -11.19 16.32 -14.26
CA LYS A 120 -10.07 17.16 -13.79
C LYS A 120 -8.97 17.31 -14.84
N TYR A 121 -8.81 16.29 -15.68
CA TYR A 121 -7.93 16.26 -16.83
C TYR A 121 -8.56 16.82 -18.13
N GLN A 122 -9.75 17.42 -18.04
CA GLN A 122 -10.49 18.00 -19.18
C GLN A 122 -10.88 16.96 -20.26
N LEU A 123 -10.84 15.67 -19.92
CA LEU A 123 -11.38 14.57 -20.74
C LEU A 123 -12.88 14.40 -20.48
N ASN A 124 -13.66 15.43 -20.82
CA ASN A 124 -15.10 15.46 -20.58
C ASN A 124 -15.89 14.49 -21.47
N GLU A 125 -15.27 13.99 -22.54
CA GLU A 125 -15.90 13.14 -23.56
C GLU A 125 -15.66 11.64 -23.34
N LEU A 126 -14.89 11.26 -22.31
CA LEU A 126 -14.59 9.85 -22.06
C LEU A 126 -15.87 9.09 -21.72
N ALA A 127 -16.27 8.17 -22.60
CA ALA A 127 -17.56 7.52 -22.49
C ALA A 127 -17.57 6.48 -21.35
N THR A 128 -18.75 6.23 -20.77
CA THR A 128 -18.90 5.28 -19.64
C THR A 128 -18.35 3.88 -19.95
N ASN A 129 -18.48 3.42 -21.20
CA ASN A 129 -17.92 2.14 -21.65
C ASN A 129 -16.39 2.17 -21.69
N GLU A 130 -15.77 3.29 -22.08
CA GLU A 130 -14.31 3.45 -22.07
C GLU A 130 -13.76 3.50 -20.64
N ILE A 131 -14.48 4.18 -19.73
CA ILE A 131 -14.18 4.17 -18.30
C ILE A 131 -14.22 2.73 -17.76
N GLN A 132 -15.28 1.97 -18.09
CA GLN A 132 -15.39 0.59 -17.66
C GLN A 132 -14.28 -0.29 -18.25
N GLN A 133 -13.94 -0.12 -19.53
CA GLN A 133 -12.82 -0.82 -20.16
C GLN A 133 -11.50 -0.56 -19.43
N LEU A 134 -11.25 0.68 -19.03
CA LEU A 134 -10.04 1.04 -18.30
C LEU A 134 -10.03 0.41 -16.90
N ILE A 135 -11.15 0.46 -16.18
CA ILE A 135 -11.30 -0.20 -14.87
C ILE A 135 -11.10 -1.71 -14.99
N ASP A 136 -11.68 -2.37 -15.99
CA ASP A 136 -11.51 -3.80 -16.23
C ASP A 136 -10.06 -4.16 -16.57
N LEU A 137 -9.39 -3.30 -17.34
CA LEU A 137 -8.00 -3.49 -17.72
C LEU A 137 -7.09 -3.45 -16.48
N VAL A 138 -7.16 -2.39 -15.67
CA VAL A 138 -6.17 -2.16 -14.58
C VAL A 138 -6.72 -2.40 -13.18
N GLY A 139 -7.95 -2.87 -13.05
CA GLY A 139 -8.60 -3.21 -11.78
C GLY A 139 -8.94 -2.02 -10.89
N GLY A 140 -9.05 -0.82 -11.48
CA GLY A 140 -9.26 0.44 -10.74
C GLY A 140 -8.01 0.98 -10.03
N HIS A 141 -6.82 0.45 -10.29
CA HIS A 141 -5.59 0.87 -9.62
C HIS A 141 -5.32 2.38 -9.80
N PRO A 142 -5.33 3.22 -8.74
CA PRO A 142 -5.29 4.68 -8.87
C PRO A 142 -4.16 5.22 -9.74
N ALA A 143 -2.93 4.74 -9.55
CA ALA A 143 -1.77 5.18 -10.33
C ALA A 143 -1.85 4.78 -11.82
N LEU A 144 -2.38 3.59 -12.14
CA LEU A 144 -2.49 3.10 -13.52
C LEU A 144 -3.64 3.81 -14.25
N ILE A 145 -4.78 4.01 -13.57
CA ILE A 145 -5.88 4.84 -14.07
C ILE A 145 -5.37 6.26 -14.37
N HIS A 146 -4.66 6.85 -13.42
CA HIS A 146 -4.09 8.19 -13.58
C HIS A 146 -3.14 8.27 -14.79
N LEU A 147 -2.27 7.27 -14.96
CA LEU A 147 -1.34 7.23 -16.10
C LEU A 147 -2.10 7.17 -17.44
N ALA A 148 -3.13 6.34 -17.55
CA ALA A 148 -3.97 6.29 -18.74
C ALA A 148 -4.65 7.62 -19.02
N ILE A 149 -5.34 8.19 -18.02
CA ILE A 149 -6.03 9.48 -18.13
C ILE A 149 -5.05 10.59 -18.54
N TYR A 150 -3.86 10.64 -17.92
CA TYR A 150 -2.82 11.59 -18.28
C TYR A 150 -2.46 11.46 -19.77
N HIS A 151 -2.13 10.26 -20.26
CA HIS A 151 -1.73 10.08 -21.66
C HIS A 151 -2.86 10.36 -22.66
N LEU A 152 -4.11 10.01 -22.33
CA LEU A 152 -5.30 10.31 -23.13
C LEU A 152 -5.54 11.84 -23.18
N SER A 153 -5.39 12.54 -22.06
CA SER A 153 -5.61 13.99 -21.97
C SER A 153 -4.60 14.82 -22.76
N GLN A 154 -3.43 14.25 -23.02
CA GLN A 154 -2.38 14.88 -23.80
C GLN A 154 -2.51 14.55 -25.31
N GLU A 155 -3.55 13.83 -25.71
CA GLU A 155 -3.79 13.37 -27.09
C GLU A 155 -2.60 12.58 -27.68
N ARG A 156 -1.73 12.01 -26.82
CA ARG A 156 -0.56 11.23 -27.23
C ARG A 156 -0.92 9.82 -27.69
N ILE A 157 -2.08 9.33 -27.25
CA ILE A 157 -2.58 7.98 -27.52
C ILE A 157 -4.11 7.99 -27.51
N THR A 158 -4.72 7.14 -28.33
CA THR A 158 -6.17 6.91 -28.30
C THR A 158 -6.51 5.76 -27.35
N MET A 159 -7.77 5.66 -26.91
CA MET A 159 -8.20 4.52 -26.09
C MET A 159 -7.93 3.15 -26.77
N PRO A 160 -8.26 2.94 -28.06
CA PRO A 160 -7.91 1.69 -28.75
C PRO A 160 -6.41 1.38 -28.76
N ASP A 161 -5.56 2.39 -29.01
CA ASP A 161 -4.11 2.20 -29.03
C ASP A 161 -3.55 1.89 -27.64
N LEU A 162 -4.12 2.51 -26.60
CA LEU A 162 -3.77 2.24 -25.20
C LEU A 162 -4.07 0.78 -24.84
N ILE A 163 -5.28 0.30 -25.15
CA ILE A 163 -5.66 -1.10 -24.90
C ILE A 163 -4.76 -2.07 -25.68
N LYS A 164 -4.49 -1.77 -26.96
CA LYS A 164 -3.65 -2.62 -27.82
C LYS A 164 -2.20 -2.70 -27.35
N SER A 165 -1.65 -1.58 -26.88
CA SER A 165 -0.25 -1.49 -26.41
C SER A 165 -0.06 -1.80 -24.92
N ALA A 166 -1.14 -2.05 -24.17
CA ALA A 166 -1.13 -2.11 -22.71
C ALA A 166 -0.07 -3.07 -22.12
N THR A 167 0.17 -4.20 -22.78
CA THR A 167 1.12 -5.23 -22.33
C THR A 167 2.46 -5.23 -23.09
N THR A 168 2.68 -4.29 -24.00
CA THR A 168 3.91 -4.25 -24.80
C THR A 168 5.03 -3.52 -24.07
N SER A 169 6.28 -3.75 -24.48
CA SER A 169 7.45 -3.03 -23.93
C SER A 169 7.46 -1.53 -24.23
N THR A 170 6.63 -1.07 -25.17
CA THR A 170 6.47 0.34 -25.55
C THR A 170 5.20 0.96 -24.98
N GLY A 171 4.35 0.17 -24.31
CA GLY A 171 3.11 0.64 -23.71
C GLY A 171 3.36 1.49 -22.47
N ILE A 172 2.35 2.29 -22.10
CA ILE A 172 2.43 3.19 -20.94
C ILE A 172 2.66 2.42 -19.62
N TYR A 173 2.21 1.17 -19.52
CA TYR A 173 2.37 0.34 -18.31
C TYR A 173 3.66 -0.47 -18.27
N SER A 174 4.53 -0.38 -19.29
CA SER A 174 5.73 -1.22 -19.42
C SER A 174 6.64 -1.18 -18.20
N SER A 175 6.94 0.02 -17.66
CA SER A 175 7.81 0.18 -16.50
C SER A 175 7.22 -0.48 -15.23
N HIS A 176 5.91 -0.33 -15.02
CA HIS A 176 5.18 -0.94 -13.91
C HIS A 176 5.22 -2.47 -13.99
N LEU A 177 4.92 -3.02 -15.17
CA LEU A 177 4.92 -4.46 -15.41
C LEU A 177 6.32 -5.07 -15.29
N GLN A 178 7.34 -4.37 -15.79
CA GLN A 178 8.73 -4.81 -15.68
C GLN A 178 9.19 -4.86 -14.22
N LEU A 179 8.79 -3.91 -13.38
CA LEU A 179 9.12 -3.92 -11.96
C LEU A 179 8.55 -5.17 -11.27
N HIS A 180 7.27 -5.48 -11.49
CA HIS A 180 6.67 -6.71 -10.94
C HIS A 180 7.36 -7.97 -11.48
N TRP A 181 7.69 -8.02 -12.78
CA TRP A 181 8.43 -9.15 -13.36
C TRP A 181 9.78 -9.37 -12.68
N VAL A 182 10.59 -8.32 -12.53
CA VAL A 182 11.89 -8.39 -11.86
C VAL A 182 11.74 -8.81 -10.39
N THR A 183 10.70 -8.32 -9.70
CA THR A 183 10.44 -8.70 -8.30
C THR A 183 10.04 -10.17 -8.17
N LEU A 184 9.18 -10.69 -9.04
CA LEU A 184 8.79 -12.11 -9.05
C LEU A 184 9.98 -13.02 -9.39
N GLN A 185 10.84 -12.63 -10.33
CA GLN A 185 12.04 -13.40 -10.68
C GLN A 185 13.03 -13.56 -9.51
N LYS A 186 13.03 -12.62 -8.55
CA LYS A 186 13.83 -12.74 -7.31
C LYS A 186 13.22 -13.73 -6.31
N GLN A 187 11.97 -14.14 -6.49
CA GLN A 187 11.24 -15.03 -5.58
C GLN A 187 10.53 -16.14 -6.38
N PRO A 188 11.26 -17.19 -6.82
CA PRO A 188 10.73 -18.22 -7.71
C PRO A 188 9.45 -18.89 -7.22
N GLU A 189 9.35 -19.13 -5.91
CA GLU A 189 8.14 -19.70 -5.29
C GLU A 189 6.88 -18.82 -5.51
N LEU A 190 7.02 -17.49 -5.43
CA LEU A 190 5.92 -16.57 -5.74
C LEU A 190 5.60 -16.57 -7.24
N ALA A 191 6.63 -16.62 -8.09
CA ALA A 191 6.48 -16.63 -9.53
C ALA A 191 5.72 -17.88 -10.01
N ASP A 192 6.09 -19.06 -9.52
CA ASP A 192 5.47 -20.34 -9.87
C ASP A 192 3.98 -20.37 -9.50
N VAL A 193 3.65 -19.93 -8.29
CA VAL A 193 2.26 -19.86 -7.85
C VAL A 193 1.49 -18.80 -8.64
N PHE A 194 2.08 -17.63 -8.88
CA PHE A 194 1.40 -16.59 -9.65
C PHE A 194 1.19 -17.00 -11.11
N GLN A 195 2.10 -17.77 -11.70
CA GLN A 195 1.92 -18.38 -13.01
C GLN A 195 0.69 -19.31 -13.02
N GLN A 196 0.55 -20.17 -12.02
CA GLN A 196 -0.63 -21.05 -11.90
C GLN A 196 -1.94 -20.24 -11.79
N ILE A 197 -1.95 -19.16 -11.01
CA ILE A 197 -3.13 -18.28 -10.89
C ILE A 197 -3.44 -17.60 -12.24
N CYS A 198 -2.42 -17.16 -12.98
CA CYS A 198 -2.61 -16.51 -14.28
C CYS A 198 -3.16 -17.46 -15.34
N GLN A 199 -2.67 -18.71 -15.37
CA GLN A 199 -3.08 -19.74 -16.32
C GLN A 199 -4.41 -20.41 -15.95
N GLY A 200 -4.81 -20.32 -14.68
CA GLY A 200 -6.06 -20.87 -14.17
C GLY A 200 -7.29 -20.12 -14.69
N ASN A 201 -8.30 -20.88 -15.12
CA ASN A 201 -9.63 -20.32 -15.42
C ASN A 201 -10.53 -20.22 -14.18
N GLN A 202 -10.05 -20.68 -13.02
CA GLN A 202 -10.80 -20.70 -11.76
C GLN A 202 -9.93 -20.20 -10.60
N PRO A 203 -10.55 -19.60 -9.57
CA PRO A 203 -9.85 -19.25 -8.35
C PRO A 203 -9.22 -20.49 -7.70
N ILE A 204 -7.99 -20.36 -7.19
CA ILE A 204 -7.27 -21.48 -6.55
C ILE A 204 -6.96 -21.17 -5.08
N ILE A 205 -6.94 -22.21 -4.25
CA ILE A 205 -6.47 -22.09 -2.86
C ILE A 205 -4.95 -22.05 -2.89
N VAL A 206 -4.37 -21.07 -2.20
CA VAL A 206 -2.93 -20.83 -2.14
C VAL A 206 -2.50 -20.85 -0.69
N ASP A 207 -1.25 -21.23 -0.43
CA ASP A 207 -0.63 -21.08 0.88
C ASP A 207 -0.85 -19.65 1.42
N PRO A 208 -1.30 -19.46 2.67
CA PRO A 208 -1.62 -18.14 3.21
C PRO A 208 -0.48 -17.12 3.16
N ILE A 209 0.79 -17.56 3.29
CA ILE A 209 1.95 -16.66 3.25
C ILE A 209 2.19 -16.19 1.81
N ILE A 210 2.13 -17.11 0.84
CA ILE A 210 2.26 -16.78 -0.59
C ILE A 210 1.09 -15.88 -1.03
N ALA A 211 -0.14 -16.24 -0.65
CA ALA A 211 -1.34 -15.48 -0.93
C ALA A 211 -1.26 -14.06 -0.37
N TYR A 212 -0.82 -13.91 0.89
CA TYR A 212 -0.59 -12.60 1.49
C TYR A 212 0.42 -11.81 0.68
N LYS A 213 1.61 -12.37 0.39
CA LYS A 213 2.66 -11.66 -0.37
C LYS A 213 2.17 -11.20 -1.75
N LEU A 214 1.54 -12.08 -2.52
CA LEU A 214 1.02 -11.73 -3.85
C LEU A 214 -0.12 -10.70 -3.80
N ASN A 215 -1.02 -10.82 -2.83
CA ASN A 215 -2.10 -9.84 -2.62
C ASN A 215 -1.52 -8.49 -2.22
N SER A 216 -0.47 -8.52 -1.41
CA SER A 216 0.23 -7.34 -0.93
C SER A 216 1.00 -6.58 -2.02
N MET A 217 1.44 -7.30 -3.05
CA MET A 217 1.96 -6.75 -4.31
C MET A 217 0.86 -6.22 -5.24
N GLY A 218 -0.41 -6.33 -4.86
CA GLY A 218 -1.55 -5.97 -5.70
C GLY A 218 -1.75 -6.88 -6.92
N LEU A 219 -1.02 -8.00 -7.04
CA LEU A 219 -1.07 -8.89 -8.21
C LEU A 219 -2.30 -9.81 -8.21
N ILE A 220 -2.82 -10.13 -7.02
CA ILE A 220 -4.01 -10.96 -6.85
C ILE A 220 -5.05 -10.29 -5.96
N LYS A 221 -6.26 -10.82 -5.97
CA LYS A 221 -7.33 -10.56 -5.00
C LYS A 221 -7.76 -11.89 -4.39
N LEU A 222 -8.17 -11.85 -3.12
CA LEU A 222 -8.72 -13.02 -2.42
C LEU A 222 -10.25 -12.96 -2.40
N ARG A 223 -10.89 -14.05 -2.80
CA ARG A 223 -12.35 -14.28 -2.63
C ARG A 223 -12.55 -15.62 -1.97
N GLU A 224 -13.16 -15.66 -0.79
CA GLU A 224 -13.43 -16.91 -0.06
C GLU A 224 -12.19 -17.81 0.09
N ASN A 225 -11.04 -17.22 0.43
CA ASN A 225 -9.71 -17.86 0.51
C ASN A 225 -9.14 -18.40 -0.81
N GLN A 226 -9.74 -18.04 -1.95
CA GLN A 226 -9.22 -18.37 -3.27
C GLN A 226 -8.61 -17.13 -3.93
N ALA A 227 -7.47 -17.33 -4.58
CA ALA A 227 -6.74 -16.29 -5.28
C ALA A 227 -7.18 -16.17 -6.74
N ILE A 228 -7.39 -14.94 -7.20
CA ILE A 228 -7.61 -14.56 -8.60
C ILE A 228 -6.65 -13.43 -8.99
N VAL A 229 -6.28 -13.32 -10.26
CA VAL A 229 -5.50 -12.16 -10.74
C VAL A 229 -6.29 -10.87 -10.52
N SER A 230 -5.63 -9.81 -10.05
CA SER A 230 -6.31 -8.59 -9.63
C SER A 230 -6.91 -7.76 -10.77
N CYS A 231 -6.36 -7.88 -11.98
CA CYS A 231 -6.83 -7.20 -13.19
C CYS A 231 -6.39 -7.90 -14.50
N GLN A 232 -7.03 -7.54 -15.62
CA GLN A 232 -6.73 -8.14 -16.93
C GLN A 232 -5.33 -7.79 -17.45
N LEU A 233 -4.81 -6.60 -17.11
CA LEU A 233 -3.49 -6.15 -17.52
C LEU A 233 -2.42 -7.15 -17.08
N TYR A 234 -2.45 -7.53 -15.80
CA TYR A 234 -1.52 -8.50 -15.25
C TYR A 234 -1.74 -9.87 -15.87
N GLN A 235 -2.99 -10.35 -15.94
CA GLN A 235 -3.26 -11.66 -16.52
C GLN A 235 -2.68 -11.79 -17.94
N LYS A 236 -2.95 -10.82 -18.82
CA LYS A 236 -2.47 -10.81 -20.21
C LYS A 236 -0.95 -10.71 -20.30
N TYR A 237 -0.34 -9.82 -19.51
CA TYR A 237 1.12 -9.62 -19.54
C TYR A 237 1.87 -10.85 -19.02
N PHE A 238 1.50 -11.39 -17.86
CA PHE A 238 2.25 -12.48 -17.25
C PHE A 238 2.04 -13.80 -17.98
N ILE A 239 0.86 -14.07 -18.55
CA ILE A 239 0.68 -15.23 -19.44
C ILE A 239 1.69 -15.19 -20.59
N SER A 240 1.88 -14.03 -21.25
CA SER A 240 2.81 -13.94 -22.37
C SER A 240 4.28 -14.07 -21.96
N GLN A 241 4.66 -13.54 -20.78
CA GLN A 241 6.02 -13.73 -20.24
C GLN A 241 6.31 -15.21 -19.95
N TYR A 242 5.35 -15.91 -19.33
CA TYR A 242 5.53 -17.32 -18.98
C TYR A 242 5.48 -18.26 -20.19
N THR A 243 4.71 -17.96 -21.24
CA THR A 243 4.69 -18.77 -22.46
C THR A 243 5.85 -18.48 -23.42
N GLY A 244 6.42 -17.27 -23.36
CA GLY A 244 7.57 -16.86 -24.19
C GLY A 244 8.94 -17.23 -23.62
N SER A 245 9.01 -17.86 -22.44
CA SER A 245 10.26 -18.25 -21.76
C SER A 245 10.71 -19.70 -22.04
N VAL A 246 10.28 -20.29 -23.16
CA VAL A 246 10.72 -21.63 -23.62
C VAL A 246 11.80 -21.50 -24.68
#